data_AF-A0A9J5X2V9-F1
#
_entry.id   AF-A0A9J5X2V9-F1
#
_cell.length_a   1.000
_cell.length_b   1.000
_cell.length_c   1.000
_cell.angle_alpha   90.00
_cell.angle_beta   90.00
_cell.angle_gamma   90.00
#
_symmetry.space_group_name_H-M   'P 1'
#
loop_
_entity.id
_entity.type
_entity.pdbx_description
1 polymer ?
#
loop_
_entity_poly.entity_id
_entity_poly.type
_entity_poly.pdbx_seq_one_letter_code
_entity_poly.pdbx_strand_id
1 'polypeptide(L)'
;MILLKRSCMYKVFLAGVLAVLVHTVRQLCTMRYYTWQDSWGLIQQLCCSVKEVLLRNLEQALENSEAVARSFNCSISTSAMVFVIHCSESIEKSERIIVQKKTETLLKHMKSNHADGTKKSKVLDPIFLYVLVPDLRKRALVEVKPMFYTGEYLSGPTDLAKQSQSTEQDYWGHDISLQKCVAYGKICTVILSVTEELAAKNCSLPSVACPANVMSKGLVENEQVILIARFCISRLDKVLSENNFSWDDVMNFRLYFASNHNISHGTLSAIFSDVFNELVQMSRRNKVDAEPILNIVPVLGAGRSLSTLDDIFTCELIASKC
;
A
#
# COMPACT_ATOMS: atom_id res chain seq x y z
N MET A 1 -8.78 20.75 16.31
CA MET A 1 -8.66 20.79 17.80
C MET A 1 -9.40 19.65 18.53
N ILE A 2 -10.45 19.04 17.95
CA ILE A 2 -11.18 17.89 18.56
C ILE A 2 -10.47 16.54 18.31
N LEU A 3 -9.64 16.44 17.26
CA LEU A 3 -8.89 15.21 16.89
C LEU A 3 -7.65 14.96 17.77
N LEU A 4 -6.93 16.01 18.22
CA LEU A 4 -5.83 15.86 19.18
C LEU A 4 -6.31 15.40 20.57
N LYS A 5 -7.52 15.79 20.99
CA LYS A 5 -8.09 15.34 22.27
C LYS A 5 -8.42 13.84 22.27
N ARG A 6 -8.66 13.21 21.12
CA ARG A 6 -9.06 11.79 21.04
C ARG A 6 -7.87 10.81 21.02
N SER A 7 -6.77 11.16 20.35
CA SER A 7 -5.50 10.42 20.48
C SER A 7 -4.92 10.56 21.89
N CYS A 8 -5.10 11.73 22.52
CA CYS A 8 -4.78 11.94 23.93
C CYS A 8 -5.68 11.10 24.84
N MET A 9 -6.99 10.96 24.56
CA MET A 9 -7.86 10.05 25.33
C MET A 9 -7.47 8.58 25.18
N TYR A 10 -6.98 8.10 24.04
CA TYR A 10 -6.51 6.71 23.93
C TYR A 10 -5.19 6.50 24.66
N LYS A 11 -4.24 7.45 24.60
CA LYS A 11 -3.02 7.41 25.43
C LYS A 11 -3.33 7.58 26.92
N VAL A 12 -4.33 8.37 27.31
CA VAL A 12 -4.77 8.55 28.70
C VAL A 12 -5.63 7.38 29.17
N PHE A 13 -6.35 6.69 28.29
CA PHE A 13 -7.10 5.48 28.62
C PHE A 13 -6.15 4.29 28.69
N LEU A 14 -5.17 4.18 27.78
CA LEU A 14 -4.14 3.14 27.86
C LEU A 14 -3.18 3.41 29.02
N ALA A 15 -2.77 4.66 29.28
CA ALA A 15 -1.98 5.03 30.45
C ALA A 15 -2.80 5.03 31.74
N GLY A 16 -4.12 5.25 31.68
CA GLY A 16 -5.05 5.14 32.79
C GLY A 16 -5.34 3.68 33.13
N VAL A 17 -5.49 2.81 32.12
CA VAL A 17 -5.55 1.36 32.27
C VAL A 17 -4.19 0.81 32.70
N LEU A 18 -3.07 1.32 32.19
CA LEU A 18 -1.73 0.98 32.70
C LEU A 18 -1.52 1.49 34.12
N ALA A 19 -2.00 2.69 34.47
CA ALA A 19 -1.86 3.25 35.82
C ALA A 19 -2.79 2.53 36.80
N VAL A 20 -3.99 2.15 36.38
CA VAL A 20 -4.89 1.29 37.16
C VAL A 20 -4.29 -0.10 37.25
N LEU A 21 -3.76 -0.72 36.18
CA LEU A 21 -3.06 -2.00 36.26
C LEU A 21 -1.82 -1.91 37.15
N VAL A 22 -1.00 -0.86 37.03
CA VAL A 22 0.20 -0.67 37.85
C VAL A 22 -0.19 -0.37 39.29
N HIS A 23 -1.26 0.38 39.55
CA HIS A 23 -1.75 0.65 40.91
C HIS A 23 -2.40 -0.59 41.53
N THR A 24 -3.20 -1.34 40.77
CA THR A 24 -3.82 -2.60 41.16
C THR A 24 -2.77 -3.68 41.36
N VAL A 25 -1.76 -3.80 40.48
CA VAL A 25 -0.60 -4.69 40.66
C VAL A 25 0.25 -4.26 41.85
N ARG A 26 0.43 -2.96 42.09
CA ARG A 26 1.16 -2.44 43.27
C ARG A 26 0.38 -2.67 44.57
N GLN A 27 -0.95 -2.61 44.55
CA GLN A 27 -1.82 -2.96 45.68
C GLN A 27 -1.89 -4.48 45.91
N LEU A 28 -1.90 -5.29 44.85
CA LEU A 28 -1.85 -6.76 44.93
C LEU A 28 -0.47 -7.26 45.40
N CYS A 29 0.63 -6.62 44.99
CA CYS A 29 1.97 -6.93 45.48
C CYS A 29 2.19 -6.53 46.95
N THR A 30 1.44 -5.55 47.48
CA THR A 30 1.48 -5.17 48.91
C THR A 30 0.56 -6.04 49.77
N MET A 31 -0.45 -6.70 49.19
CA MET A 31 -1.35 -7.64 49.86
C MET A 31 -1.06 -9.08 49.40
N ARG A 32 0.07 -9.65 49.88
CA ARG A 32 0.43 -11.09 49.88
C ARG A 32 0.32 -11.88 48.54
N TYR A 33 1.49 -12.33 48.07
CA TYR A 33 1.75 -13.44 47.13
C TYR A 33 1.38 -13.27 45.64
N TYR A 34 1.71 -12.14 45.01
CA TYR A 34 1.96 -12.14 43.56
C TYR A 34 3.36 -11.60 43.29
N THR A 35 4.15 -12.39 42.56
CA THR A 35 5.50 -11.98 42.16
C THR A 35 5.41 -11.08 40.92
N TRP A 36 6.38 -10.21 40.70
CA TRP A 36 6.48 -9.44 39.45
C TRP A 36 6.40 -10.34 38.21
N GLN A 37 6.85 -11.59 38.33
CA GLN A 37 6.81 -12.63 37.31
C GLN A 37 5.38 -13.00 36.85
N ASP A 38 4.40 -12.98 37.76
CA ASP A 38 3.00 -13.29 37.46
C ASP A 38 2.30 -12.15 36.69
N SER A 39 2.69 -10.90 36.99
CA SER A 39 2.19 -9.72 36.27
C SER A 39 2.76 -9.62 34.86
N TRP A 40 4.01 -10.02 34.66
CA TRP A 40 4.61 -10.19 33.32
C TRP A 40 3.91 -11.31 32.54
N GLY A 41 3.55 -12.42 33.20
CA GLY A 41 2.79 -13.51 32.59
C GLY A 41 1.43 -13.07 32.04
N LEU A 42 0.69 -12.23 32.78
CA LEU A 42 -0.61 -11.69 32.34
C LEU A 42 -0.48 -10.72 31.16
N ILE A 43 0.53 -9.85 31.15
CA ILE A 43 0.82 -8.96 30.01
C ILE A 43 1.18 -9.80 28.78
N GLN A 44 2.01 -10.82 28.95
CA GLN A 44 2.39 -11.72 27.87
C GLN A 44 1.18 -12.50 27.32
N GLN A 45 0.25 -12.92 28.18
CA GLN A 45 -0.99 -13.59 27.80
C GLN A 45 -1.96 -12.65 27.06
N LEU A 46 -2.07 -11.39 27.50
CA LEU A 46 -2.83 -10.35 26.81
C LEU A 46 -2.24 -10.03 25.43
N CYS A 47 -0.91 -9.90 25.31
CA CYS A 47 -0.22 -9.72 24.04
C CYS A 47 -0.42 -10.94 23.10
N CYS A 48 -0.34 -12.17 23.62
CA CYS A 48 -0.67 -13.37 22.85
C CYS A 48 -2.12 -13.33 22.33
N SER A 49 -3.07 -12.89 23.15
CA SER A 49 -4.47 -12.79 22.75
C SER A 49 -4.69 -11.77 21.61
N VAL A 50 -4.04 -10.61 21.65
CA VAL A 50 -4.16 -9.59 20.59
C VAL A 50 -3.62 -10.12 19.26
N LYS A 51 -2.45 -10.77 19.28
CA LYS A 51 -1.84 -11.37 18.11
C LYS A 51 -2.70 -12.47 17.49
N GLU A 52 -3.31 -13.34 18.30
CA GLU A 52 -4.24 -14.36 17.78
C GLU A 52 -5.50 -13.76 17.17
N VAL A 53 -6.05 -12.70 17.79
CA VAL A 53 -7.20 -11.97 17.24
C VAL A 53 -6.83 -11.34 15.90
N LEU A 54 -5.65 -10.72 15.80
CA LEU A 54 -5.14 -10.15 14.55
C LEU A 54 -5.05 -11.19 13.43
N LEU A 55 -4.43 -12.34 13.69
CA LEU A 55 -4.24 -13.38 12.68
C LEU A 55 -5.57 -14.02 12.26
N ARG A 56 -6.51 -14.22 13.19
CA ARG A 56 -7.87 -14.68 12.86
C ARG A 56 -8.63 -13.67 12.01
N ASN A 57 -8.53 -12.37 12.32
CA ASN A 57 -9.16 -11.33 11.50
C ASN A 57 -8.58 -11.32 10.07
N LEU A 58 -7.27 -11.50 9.92
CA LEU A 58 -6.62 -11.60 8.61
C LEU A 58 -7.10 -12.82 7.82
N GLU A 59 -7.09 -14.00 8.44
CA GLU A 59 -7.58 -15.25 7.83
C GLU A 59 -9.02 -15.10 7.36
N GLN A 60 -9.90 -14.61 8.24
CA GLN A 60 -11.31 -14.40 7.90
C GLN A 60 -11.49 -13.37 6.77
N ALA A 61 -10.70 -12.30 6.74
CA ALA A 61 -10.77 -11.30 5.67
C ALA A 61 -10.38 -11.89 4.31
N LEU A 62 -9.37 -12.75 4.27
CA LEU A 62 -8.95 -13.45 3.06
C LEU A 62 -9.99 -14.50 2.63
N GLU A 63 -10.55 -15.28 3.56
CA GLU A 63 -11.61 -16.26 3.27
C GLU A 63 -12.87 -15.59 2.73
N ASN A 64 -13.29 -14.48 3.34
CA ASN A 64 -14.43 -13.70 2.84
C ASN A 64 -14.18 -13.18 1.43
N SER A 65 -12.96 -12.71 1.15
CA SER A 65 -12.57 -12.24 -0.17
C SER A 65 -12.54 -13.37 -1.20
N GLU A 66 -12.04 -14.56 -0.82
CA GLU A 66 -12.05 -15.76 -1.66
C GLU A 66 -13.49 -16.24 -1.93
N ALA A 67 -14.38 -16.20 -0.95
CA ALA A 67 -15.79 -16.56 -1.13
C ALA A 67 -16.47 -15.62 -2.16
N VAL A 68 -16.18 -14.31 -2.09
CA VAL A 68 -16.64 -13.34 -3.11
C VAL A 68 -16.03 -13.66 -4.47
N ALA A 69 -14.72 -13.89 -4.57
CA ALA A 69 -14.07 -14.21 -5.84
C ALA A 69 -14.65 -15.48 -6.49
N ARG A 70 -14.95 -16.51 -5.69
CA ARG A 70 -15.58 -17.76 -6.16
C ARG A 70 -16.97 -17.56 -6.74
N SER A 71 -17.73 -16.57 -6.24
CA SER A 71 -19.02 -16.21 -6.84
C SER A 71 -18.89 -15.71 -8.30
N PHE A 72 -17.69 -15.26 -8.70
CA PHE A 72 -17.32 -14.90 -10.07
C PHE A 72 -16.46 -15.97 -10.76
N ASN A 73 -16.47 -17.22 -10.25
CA ASN A 73 -15.65 -18.33 -10.72
C ASN A 73 -14.13 -18.04 -10.74
N CYS A 74 -13.69 -17.09 -9.92
CA CYS A 74 -12.29 -16.70 -9.77
C CYS A 74 -11.75 -17.12 -8.40
N SER A 75 -10.43 -16.97 -8.21
CA SER A 75 -9.81 -17.06 -6.88
C SER A 75 -8.89 -15.88 -6.66
N ILE A 76 -8.84 -15.37 -5.43
CA ILE A 76 -7.92 -14.30 -5.06
C ILE A 76 -6.46 -14.75 -5.17
N SER A 77 -6.20 -16.06 -5.11
CA SER A 77 -4.84 -16.63 -5.17
C SER A 77 -4.29 -16.78 -6.59
N THR A 78 -5.16 -16.72 -7.61
CA THR A 78 -4.77 -16.96 -9.02
C THR A 78 -5.18 -15.84 -9.97
N SER A 79 -6.23 -15.09 -9.65
CA SER A 79 -6.82 -14.05 -10.51
C SER A 79 -6.60 -12.62 -9.99
N ALA A 80 -6.07 -12.46 -8.77
CA ALA A 80 -5.80 -11.13 -8.22
C ALA A 80 -4.64 -10.43 -8.94
N MET A 81 -4.84 -9.16 -9.22
CA MET A 81 -3.82 -8.26 -9.78
C MET A 81 -3.14 -7.44 -8.67
N VAL A 82 -3.91 -6.99 -7.68
CA VAL A 82 -3.41 -6.19 -6.57
C VAL A 82 -4.14 -6.54 -5.28
N PHE A 83 -3.39 -6.53 -4.17
CA PHE A 83 -3.95 -6.51 -2.82
C PHE A 83 -3.63 -5.17 -2.17
N VAL A 84 -4.68 -4.45 -1.76
CA VAL A 84 -4.54 -3.29 -0.88
C VAL A 84 -4.89 -3.73 0.54
N ILE A 85 -3.90 -3.73 1.43
CA ILE A 85 -4.03 -4.19 2.81
C ILE A 85 -3.88 -2.99 3.73
N HIS A 86 -4.98 -2.64 4.41
CA HIS A 86 -4.96 -1.58 5.40
C HIS A 86 -4.70 -2.18 6.77
N CYS A 87 -3.79 -1.57 7.51
CA CYS A 87 -3.48 -1.90 8.90
C CYS A 87 -3.83 -0.72 9.80
N SER A 88 -4.46 -1.00 10.94
CA SER A 88 -4.66 -0.01 11.99
C SER A 88 -3.32 0.36 12.65
N GLU A 89 -3.17 1.62 13.05
CA GLU A 89 -2.07 2.12 13.90
C GLU A 89 -1.94 1.33 15.22
N SER A 90 -3.03 0.71 15.68
CA SER A 90 -3.03 -0.13 16.88
C SER A 90 -2.16 -1.39 16.77
N ILE A 91 -1.76 -1.80 15.56
CA ILE A 91 -0.85 -2.93 15.34
C ILE A 91 0.61 -2.48 15.45
N GLU A 92 1.38 -3.15 16.31
CA GLU A 92 2.80 -2.88 16.45
C GLU A 92 3.59 -3.27 15.19
N LYS A 93 4.70 -2.56 14.93
CA LYS A 93 5.53 -2.80 13.73
C LYS A 93 5.99 -4.27 13.61
N SER A 94 6.32 -4.90 14.74
CA SER A 94 6.73 -6.32 14.79
C SER A 94 5.62 -7.26 14.32
N GLU A 95 4.37 -6.98 14.70
CA GLU A 95 3.19 -7.77 14.34
C GLU A 95 2.78 -7.58 12.88
N ARG A 96 2.98 -6.38 12.31
CA ARG A 96 2.71 -6.14 10.88
C ARG A 96 3.58 -7.02 9.98
N ILE A 97 4.83 -7.28 10.35
CA ILE A 97 5.69 -8.22 9.61
C ILE A 97 5.09 -9.63 9.62
N ILE A 98 4.46 -10.03 10.72
CA ILE A 98 3.77 -11.32 10.84
C ILE A 98 2.53 -11.35 9.96
N VAL A 99 1.75 -10.26 9.92
CA VAL A 99 0.61 -10.11 9.00
C VAL A 99 1.04 -10.33 7.56
N GLN A 100 2.08 -9.65 7.10
CA GLN A 100 2.60 -9.82 5.74
C GLN A 100 2.99 -11.28 5.45
N LYS A 101 3.84 -11.88 6.30
CA LYS A 101 4.28 -13.28 6.12
C LYS A 101 3.11 -14.26 6.13
N LYS A 102 2.11 -14.02 6.99
CA LYS A 102 0.93 -14.88 7.10
C LYS A 102 0.04 -14.74 5.85
N THR A 103 -0.16 -13.53 5.34
CA THR A 103 -0.86 -13.28 4.06
C THR A 103 -0.20 -14.06 2.93
N GLU A 104 1.12 -13.92 2.76
CA GLU A 104 1.88 -14.63 1.72
C GLU A 104 1.73 -16.15 1.86
N THR A 105 1.78 -16.67 3.09
CA THR A 105 1.64 -18.11 3.37
C THR A 105 0.25 -18.62 3.02
N LEU A 106 -0.81 -17.90 3.41
CA LEU A 106 -2.20 -18.27 3.13
C LEU A 106 -2.49 -18.22 1.63
N LEU A 107 -2.05 -17.18 0.93
CA LEU A 107 -2.24 -17.06 -0.53
C LEU A 107 -1.49 -18.17 -1.28
N LYS A 108 -0.28 -18.52 -0.87
CA LYS A 108 0.46 -19.68 -1.42
C LYS A 108 -0.28 -20.98 -1.18
N HIS A 109 -0.80 -21.20 0.03
CA HIS A 109 -1.58 -22.39 0.34
C HIS A 109 -2.86 -22.48 -0.51
N MET A 110 -3.62 -21.39 -0.63
CA MET A 110 -4.80 -21.32 -1.49
C MET A 110 -4.45 -21.63 -2.95
N LYS A 111 -3.35 -21.07 -3.47
CA LYS A 111 -2.88 -21.31 -4.83
C LYS A 111 -2.54 -22.79 -5.07
N SER A 112 -1.89 -23.45 -4.12
CA SER A 112 -1.57 -24.89 -4.22
C SER A 112 -2.83 -25.76 -4.24
N ASN A 113 -3.86 -25.42 -3.45
CA ASN A 113 -5.12 -26.16 -3.44
C ASN A 113 -5.89 -26.05 -4.76
N HIS A 114 -5.67 -24.98 -5.54
CA HIS A 114 -6.26 -24.79 -6.87
C HIS A 114 -5.47 -25.45 -8.01
N ALA A 115 -4.22 -25.86 -7.77
CA ALA A 115 -3.37 -26.49 -8.78
C ALA A 115 -3.79 -27.92 -9.15
N ASP A 116 -4.67 -28.54 -8.36
CA ASP A 116 -5.20 -29.91 -8.57
C ASP A 116 -6.40 -29.94 -9.56
N GLY A 117 -6.83 -28.77 -10.04
CA GLY A 117 -7.91 -28.62 -11.03
C GLY A 117 -7.38 -28.48 -12.47
N THR A 118 -7.99 -29.20 -13.40
CA THR A 118 -7.61 -29.43 -14.80
C THR A 118 -7.55 -28.20 -15.74
N LYS A 119 -7.51 -26.96 -15.22
CA LYS A 119 -7.46 -25.73 -16.03
C LYS A 119 -6.14 -25.01 -15.81
N LYS A 120 -5.28 -25.04 -16.83
CA LYS A 120 -4.08 -24.20 -16.98
C LYS A 120 -4.44 -22.72 -17.19
N SER A 121 -5.23 -22.13 -16.29
CA SER A 121 -5.45 -20.69 -16.28
C SER A 121 -4.12 -20.01 -15.95
N LYS A 122 -3.72 -19.00 -16.72
CA LYS A 122 -2.52 -18.21 -16.44
C LYS A 122 -2.71 -17.55 -15.08
N VAL A 123 -1.92 -17.99 -14.10
CA VAL A 123 -1.95 -17.42 -12.75
C VAL A 123 -1.27 -16.05 -12.80
N LEU A 124 -1.97 -15.02 -12.33
CA LEU A 124 -1.41 -13.70 -12.15
C LEU A 124 -0.51 -13.67 -10.91
N ASP A 125 0.51 -12.81 -10.94
CA ASP A 125 1.32 -12.49 -9.77
C ASP A 125 0.84 -11.15 -9.23
N PRO A 126 0.17 -11.14 -8.06
CA PRO A 126 -0.42 -9.92 -7.54
C PRO A 126 0.64 -8.99 -6.94
N ILE A 127 0.46 -7.69 -7.13
CA ILE A 127 1.26 -6.67 -6.46
C ILE A 127 0.62 -6.25 -5.13
N PHE A 128 1.42 -5.78 -4.18
CA PHE A 128 0.93 -5.46 -2.83
C PHE A 128 1.13 -3.99 -2.48
N LEU A 129 0.05 -3.36 -2.01
CA LEU A 129 0.04 -2.06 -1.37
C LEU A 129 -0.39 -2.23 0.09
N TYR A 130 0.42 -1.72 0.99
CA TYR A 130 0.12 -1.66 2.40
C TYR A 130 -0.10 -0.23 2.83
N VAL A 131 -1.15 0.00 3.63
CA VAL A 131 -1.55 1.34 4.06
C VAL A 131 -1.76 1.33 5.57
N LEU A 132 -1.06 2.20 6.29
CA LEU A 132 -1.26 2.43 7.72
C LEU A 132 -2.28 3.55 7.93
N VAL A 133 -3.36 3.23 8.62
CA VAL A 133 -4.45 4.17 8.92
C VAL A 133 -4.69 4.26 10.43
N PRO A 134 -5.23 5.39 10.95
CA PRO A 134 -5.45 5.54 12.40
C PRO A 134 -6.40 4.48 12.97
N ASP A 135 -7.51 4.21 12.27
CA ASP A 135 -8.47 3.18 12.66
C ASP A 135 -9.19 2.64 11.40
N LEU A 136 -9.66 1.40 11.50
CA LEU A 136 -10.48 0.77 10.47
C LEU A 136 -11.95 0.73 10.91
N ARG A 137 -12.82 0.51 9.94
CA ARG A 137 -14.25 0.35 10.22
C ARG A 137 -14.46 -0.79 11.21
N LYS A 138 -15.41 -0.60 12.14
CA LYS A 138 -15.73 -1.56 13.20
C LYS A 138 -14.54 -1.93 14.10
N ARG A 139 -13.50 -1.09 14.18
CA ARG A 139 -12.27 -1.34 14.95
C ARG A 139 -11.56 -2.64 14.54
N ALA A 140 -11.67 -3.01 13.26
CA ALA A 140 -10.86 -4.09 12.72
C ALA A 140 -9.37 -3.73 12.82
N LEU A 141 -8.51 -4.73 12.94
CA LEU A 141 -7.06 -4.51 12.95
C LEU A 141 -6.49 -4.48 11.52
N VAL A 142 -7.05 -5.31 10.62
CA VAL A 142 -6.65 -5.43 9.22
C VAL A 142 -7.88 -5.46 8.32
N GLU A 143 -7.79 -4.79 7.17
CA GLU A 143 -8.77 -4.87 6.08
C GLU A 143 -8.05 -5.21 4.78
N VAL A 144 -8.52 -6.25 4.09
CA VAL A 144 -7.92 -6.72 2.83
C VAL A 144 -8.87 -6.39 1.67
N LYS A 145 -8.33 -5.76 0.63
CA LYS A 145 -9.07 -5.42 -0.60
C LYS A 145 -8.31 -5.96 -1.82
N PRO A 146 -8.64 -7.17 -2.27
CA PRO A 146 -8.13 -7.66 -3.54
C PRO A 146 -8.88 -7.00 -4.71
N MET A 147 -8.15 -6.73 -5.77
CA MET A 147 -8.71 -6.49 -7.10
C MET A 147 -8.25 -7.63 -8.00
N PHE A 148 -9.21 -8.28 -8.66
CA PHE A 148 -8.95 -9.39 -9.56
C PHE A 148 -9.54 -9.11 -10.93
N TYR A 149 -8.91 -9.68 -11.96
CA TYR A 149 -9.41 -9.61 -13.32
C TYR A 149 -10.24 -10.85 -13.62
N THR A 150 -11.55 -10.65 -13.78
CA THR A 150 -12.48 -11.67 -14.28
C THR A 150 -12.49 -11.56 -15.80
N GLY A 151 -11.41 -12.00 -16.45
CA GLY A 151 -11.44 -12.11 -17.92
C GLY A 151 -12.61 -12.98 -18.34
N GLU A 152 -13.29 -12.64 -19.43
CA GLU A 152 -14.19 -13.58 -20.09
C GLU A 152 -13.40 -14.87 -20.34
N TYR A 153 -13.93 -16.00 -19.87
CA TYR A 153 -13.34 -17.31 -20.13
C TYR A 153 -13.11 -17.40 -21.64
N LEU A 154 -11.85 -17.50 -22.05
CA LEU A 154 -11.48 -17.67 -23.46
C LEU A 154 -12.09 -18.96 -23.99
N SER A 155 -13.32 -18.86 -24.51
CA SER A 155 -13.89 -19.81 -25.46
C SER A 155 -13.52 -19.31 -26.86
N GLY A 156 -12.27 -19.52 -27.26
CA GLY A 156 -11.81 -19.16 -28.61
C GLY A 156 -10.33 -19.52 -28.83
N PRO A 157 -9.96 -20.10 -30.00
CA PRO A 157 -8.70 -20.79 -30.16
C PRO A 157 -7.52 -19.83 -30.41
N THR A 158 -6.42 -20.14 -29.73
CA THR A 158 -5.08 -20.25 -30.32
C THR A 158 -4.63 -19.12 -31.28
N ASP A 159 -4.48 -17.89 -30.79
CA ASP A 159 -3.59 -16.91 -31.47
C ASP A 159 -2.87 -15.92 -30.53
N LEU A 160 -3.04 -16.04 -29.20
CA LEU A 160 -2.30 -15.21 -28.22
C LEU A 160 -0.95 -15.83 -27.81
N ALA A 161 -0.30 -16.54 -28.73
CA ALA A 161 1.03 -17.12 -28.56
C ALA A 161 2.17 -16.06 -28.56
N LYS A 162 1.83 -14.77 -28.52
CA LYS A 162 2.79 -13.66 -28.35
C LYS A 162 2.30 -12.67 -27.29
N GLN A 163 1.92 -13.16 -26.12
CA GLN A 163 1.95 -12.28 -24.94
C GLN A 163 3.26 -12.55 -24.21
N SER A 164 4.14 -11.56 -24.24
CA SER A 164 5.29 -11.46 -23.36
C SER A 164 4.85 -11.78 -21.93
N GLN A 165 5.07 -13.02 -21.52
CA GLN A 165 5.59 -13.22 -20.18
C GLN A 165 6.90 -12.44 -20.16
N SER A 166 6.87 -11.19 -19.73
CA SER A 166 8.04 -10.63 -19.08
C SER A 166 8.17 -11.33 -17.73
N THR A 167 8.52 -12.62 -17.78
CA THR A 167 9.41 -13.23 -16.81
C THR A 167 10.85 -12.94 -17.25
N GLU A 168 11.09 -11.86 -17.98
CA GLU A 168 12.36 -11.15 -17.91
C GLU A 168 12.39 -10.47 -16.54
N GLN A 169 13.01 -11.17 -15.59
CA GLN A 169 13.87 -10.51 -14.61
C GLN A 169 14.84 -9.64 -15.42
N ASP A 170 14.43 -8.41 -15.70
CA ASP A 170 15.23 -7.46 -16.43
C ASP A 170 16.43 -7.13 -15.53
N TYR A 171 17.61 -7.62 -15.94
CA TYR A 171 18.87 -7.62 -15.22
C TYR A 171 19.53 -6.21 -15.17
N TRP A 172 18.71 -5.16 -15.22
CA TRP A 172 19.10 -3.76 -15.12
C TRP A 172 18.51 -3.14 -13.87
N GLY A 173 19.06 -3.53 -12.71
CA GLY A 173 18.80 -2.95 -11.39
C GLY A 173 17.32 -2.88 -11.04
N HIS A 174 16.83 -3.87 -10.30
CA HIS A 174 15.49 -3.86 -9.68
C HIS A 174 15.08 -2.42 -9.39
N ASP A 175 14.08 -1.89 -10.09
CA ASP A 175 13.50 -0.60 -9.72
C ASP A 175 12.77 -0.89 -8.42
N ILE A 176 13.54 -0.87 -7.32
CA ILE A 176 13.07 -1.27 -6.01
C ILE A 176 11.86 -0.45 -5.67
N SER A 177 11.57 0.69 -6.31
CA SER A 177 10.42 1.57 -6.09
C SER A 177 9.12 1.15 -6.79
N LEU A 178 9.16 0.31 -7.83
CA LEU A 178 8.02 0.09 -8.74
C LEU A 178 7.53 -1.38 -8.74
N GLN A 179 6.23 -1.58 -8.59
CA GLN A 179 5.53 -2.83 -8.87
C GLN A 179 4.51 -2.61 -9.98
N LYS A 180 4.42 -3.51 -10.96
CA LYS A 180 3.38 -3.47 -12.00
C LYS A 180 2.80 -4.84 -12.25
N CYS A 181 1.50 -4.90 -12.57
CA CYS A 181 0.82 -6.10 -13.02
C CYS A 181 -0.08 -5.76 -14.23
N VAL A 182 0.09 -6.49 -15.33
CA VAL A 182 -0.67 -6.30 -16.56
C VAL A 182 -1.45 -7.56 -16.87
N ALA A 183 -2.77 -7.46 -16.81
CA ALA A 183 -3.66 -8.57 -17.10
C ALA A 183 -4.12 -8.48 -18.55
N TYR A 184 -3.65 -9.43 -19.36
CA TYR A 184 -4.10 -9.70 -20.73
C TYR A 184 -4.08 -8.49 -21.69
N GLY A 185 -3.23 -7.49 -21.42
CA GLY A 185 -3.19 -6.24 -22.20
C GLY A 185 -4.44 -5.37 -22.08
N LYS A 186 -5.35 -5.71 -21.16
CA LYS A 186 -6.63 -5.03 -20.93
C LYS A 186 -6.61 -4.16 -19.69
N ILE A 187 -5.92 -4.59 -18.63
CA ILE A 187 -5.76 -3.81 -17.40
C ILE A 187 -4.28 -3.73 -17.04
N CYS A 188 -3.83 -2.54 -16.62
CA CYS A 188 -2.53 -2.28 -16.04
C CYS A 188 -2.71 -1.68 -14.64
N THR A 189 -2.09 -2.29 -13.63
CA THR A 189 -2.00 -1.70 -12.29
C THR A 189 -0.54 -1.48 -11.92
N VAL A 190 -0.27 -0.37 -11.25
CA VAL A 190 1.07 0.09 -10.89
C VAL A 190 1.05 0.63 -9.46
N ILE A 191 2.04 0.21 -8.66
CA ILE A 191 2.33 0.80 -7.36
C ILE A 191 3.76 1.35 -7.41
N LEU A 192 3.90 2.65 -7.19
CA LEU A 192 5.20 3.33 -7.12
C LEU A 192 5.40 3.90 -5.71
N SER A 193 6.45 3.46 -5.03
CA SER A 193 6.87 3.92 -3.70
C SER A 193 8.05 4.85 -3.78
N VAL A 194 7.92 6.08 -3.27
CA VAL A 194 9.04 7.01 -3.15
C VAL A 194 9.53 7.05 -1.72
N THR A 195 10.69 6.46 -1.46
CA THR A 195 11.39 6.52 -0.17
C THR A 195 12.20 7.81 -0.03
N GLU A 196 12.64 8.13 1.19
CA GLU A 196 13.58 9.24 1.43
C GLU A 196 14.88 9.08 0.62
N GLU A 197 15.40 7.85 0.51
CA GLU A 197 16.60 7.55 -0.29
C GLU A 197 16.38 7.91 -1.78
N LEU A 198 15.22 7.54 -2.32
CA LEU A 198 14.88 7.83 -3.70
C LEU A 198 14.66 9.33 -3.93
N ALA A 199 14.00 10.01 -2.99
CA ALA A 199 13.83 11.45 -3.03
C ALA A 199 15.18 12.17 -2.98
N ALA A 200 16.08 11.79 -2.07
CA ALA A 200 17.42 12.37 -1.98
C ALA A 200 18.20 12.21 -3.30
N LYS A 201 18.14 11.03 -3.94
CA LYS A 201 18.80 10.79 -5.23
C LYS A 201 18.25 11.68 -6.34
N ASN A 202 16.93 11.87 -6.40
CA ASN A 202 16.30 12.70 -7.43
C ASN A 202 16.49 14.21 -7.16
N CYS A 203 16.48 14.64 -5.90
CA CYS A 203 16.71 16.04 -5.50
C CYS A 203 18.19 16.46 -5.57
N SER A 204 19.11 15.51 -5.81
CA SER A 204 20.54 15.77 -5.99
C SER A 204 20.92 16.13 -7.44
N LEU A 205 19.96 16.19 -8.38
CA LEU A 205 20.23 16.56 -9.77
C LEU A 205 20.55 18.07 -9.88
N PRO A 206 21.71 18.47 -10.45
CA PRO A 206 22.09 19.88 -10.50
C PRO A 206 21.46 20.61 -11.69
N SER A 207 20.51 21.51 -11.44
CA SER A 207 20.18 22.72 -12.25
C SER A 207 18.97 23.38 -11.59
N VAL A 208 18.99 24.56 -10.97
CA VAL A 208 19.65 25.83 -11.25
C VAL A 208 20.20 26.42 -9.95
N ALA A 209 21.30 27.17 -10.02
CA ALA A 209 22.02 27.76 -8.89
C ALA A 209 21.12 28.30 -7.76
N CYS A 210 21.19 27.68 -6.58
CA CYS A 210 20.80 28.30 -5.32
C CYS A 210 21.92 28.06 -4.29
N PRO A 211 22.29 29.11 -3.52
CA PRO A 211 23.50 29.10 -2.70
C PRO A 211 23.37 28.14 -1.53
N ALA A 212 24.47 27.45 -1.25
CA ALA A 212 24.62 26.48 -0.20
C ALA A 212 24.29 27.07 1.17
N ASN A 213 23.09 26.80 1.70
CA ASN A 213 22.88 26.64 3.14
C ASN A 213 21.54 25.96 3.44
N VAL A 214 21.50 25.20 4.54
CA VAL A 214 20.32 24.58 5.17
C VAL A 214 19.90 23.20 4.63
N MET A 215 20.75 22.19 4.84
CA MET A 215 20.22 20.84 5.10
C MET A 215 19.62 20.82 6.50
N SER A 216 18.33 21.12 6.61
CA SER A 216 17.56 20.85 7.83
C SER A 216 16.75 19.57 7.64
N LYS A 217 16.98 18.58 8.50
CA LYS A 217 16.18 17.35 8.60
C LYS A 217 14.73 17.73 8.89
N GLY A 218 13.81 17.36 8.00
CA GLY A 218 12.39 17.18 8.36
C GLY A 218 11.35 18.05 7.64
N LEU A 219 11.71 18.84 6.63
CA LEU A 219 10.74 19.56 5.81
C LEU A 219 10.98 19.25 4.33
N VAL A 220 10.03 18.54 3.70
CA VAL A 220 9.97 18.45 2.24
C VAL A 220 9.56 19.84 1.76
N GLU A 221 10.52 20.62 1.25
CA GLU A 221 10.25 21.92 0.65
C GLU A 221 9.41 21.73 -0.63
N ASN A 222 8.55 22.68 -0.97
CA ASN A 222 7.65 22.58 -2.14
C ASN A 222 8.41 22.21 -3.43
N GLU A 223 9.65 22.67 -3.59
CA GLU A 223 10.51 22.34 -4.73
C GLU A 223 10.85 20.84 -4.80
N GLN A 224 11.12 20.21 -3.66
CA GLN A 224 11.35 18.77 -3.58
C GLN A 224 10.08 17.99 -3.95
N VAL A 225 8.91 18.47 -3.50
CA VAL A 225 7.61 17.87 -3.88
C VAL A 225 7.40 17.91 -5.39
N ILE A 226 7.73 19.03 -6.04
CA ILE A 226 7.63 19.19 -7.50
C ILE A 226 8.55 18.18 -8.20
N LEU A 227 9.80 18.05 -7.76
CA LEU A 227 10.74 17.07 -8.33
C LEU A 227 10.24 15.63 -8.15
N ILE A 228 9.70 15.29 -6.98
CA ILE A 228 9.14 13.98 -6.72
C ILE A 228 7.88 13.74 -7.58
N ALA A 229 7.01 14.75 -7.73
CA ALA A 229 5.83 14.65 -8.58
C ALA A 229 6.21 14.42 -10.05
N ARG A 230 7.21 15.16 -10.58
CA ARG A 230 7.78 14.94 -11.92
C ARG A 230 8.33 13.53 -12.07
N PHE A 231 9.06 13.04 -11.08
CA PHE A 231 9.54 11.66 -11.06
C PHE A 231 8.37 10.66 -11.11
N CYS A 232 7.34 10.84 -10.30
CA CYS A 232 6.19 9.93 -10.26
C CYS A 232 5.46 9.90 -11.60
N ILE A 233 5.08 11.07 -12.12
CA ILE A 233 4.32 11.20 -13.36
C ILE A 233 5.11 10.66 -14.55
N SER A 234 6.41 10.98 -14.67
CA SER A 234 7.25 10.45 -15.76
C SER A 234 7.43 8.94 -15.70
N ARG A 235 7.56 8.36 -14.50
CA ARG A 235 7.66 6.90 -14.32
C ARG A 235 6.37 6.20 -14.66
N LEU A 236 5.24 6.73 -14.21
CA LEU A 236 3.92 6.19 -14.54
C LEU A 236 3.64 6.28 -16.05
N ASP A 237 3.98 7.40 -16.69
CA ASP A 237 3.85 7.58 -18.14
C ASP A 237 4.66 6.55 -18.94
N LYS A 238 5.90 6.31 -18.50
CA LYS A 238 6.76 5.29 -19.09
C LYS A 238 6.14 3.90 -18.97
N VAL A 239 5.61 3.54 -17.80
CA VAL A 239 4.95 2.24 -17.61
C VAL A 239 3.71 2.11 -18.48
N LEU A 240 2.88 3.15 -18.57
CA LEU A 240 1.69 3.13 -19.42
C LEU A 240 2.09 2.89 -20.88
N SER A 241 3.00 3.71 -21.42
CA SER A 241 3.43 3.62 -22.82
C SER A 241 4.10 2.29 -23.16
N GLU A 242 4.97 1.74 -22.30
CA GLU A 242 5.57 0.41 -22.47
C GLU A 242 4.55 -0.71 -22.59
N ASN A 243 3.39 -0.56 -21.95
CA ASN A 243 2.33 -1.57 -21.93
C ASN A 243 1.18 -1.21 -22.87
N ASN A 244 1.41 -0.27 -23.79
CA ASN A 244 0.45 0.25 -24.76
C ASN A 244 -0.74 1.00 -24.14
N PHE A 245 -0.71 1.44 -22.89
CA PHE A 245 -1.75 2.29 -22.28
C PHE A 245 -1.43 3.77 -22.46
N SER A 246 -2.46 4.62 -22.40
CA SER A 246 -2.34 6.08 -22.30
C SER A 246 -2.94 6.58 -20.97
N TRP A 247 -2.83 7.89 -20.73
CA TRP A 247 -3.50 8.53 -19.59
C TRP A 247 -5.02 8.57 -19.74
N ASP A 248 -5.56 8.47 -20.97
CA ASP A 248 -7.01 8.37 -21.20
C ASP A 248 -7.58 7.01 -20.74
N ASP A 249 -6.73 5.98 -20.67
CA ASP A 249 -7.10 4.67 -20.14
C ASP A 249 -7.11 4.65 -18.60
N VAL A 250 -6.65 5.71 -17.92
CA VAL A 250 -6.51 5.72 -16.46
C VAL A 250 -7.87 5.87 -15.78
N MET A 251 -8.26 4.83 -15.05
CA MET A 251 -9.52 4.77 -14.33
C MET A 251 -9.40 5.31 -12.90
N ASN A 252 -8.22 5.16 -12.28
CA ASN A 252 -7.98 5.59 -10.91
C ASN A 252 -6.50 5.92 -10.73
N PHE A 253 -6.22 7.12 -10.23
CA PHE A 253 -4.89 7.53 -9.78
C PHE A 253 -4.98 8.03 -8.34
N ARG A 254 -4.34 7.32 -7.41
CA ARG A 254 -4.31 7.66 -5.99
C ARG A 254 -2.90 7.96 -5.54
N LEU A 255 -2.79 9.05 -4.78
CA LEU A 255 -1.56 9.45 -4.11
C LEU A 255 -1.75 9.29 -2.61
N TYR A 256 -1.07 8.32 -2.02
CA TYR A 256 -0.97 8.16 -0.57
C TYR A 256 0.20 9.00 -0.07
N PHE A 257 -0.07 9.88 0.88
CA PHE A 257 0.97 10.72 1.50
C PHE A 257 0.86 10.65 3.02
N ALA A 258 2.01 10.61 3.69
CA ALA A 258 2.03 10.59 5.14
C ALA A 258 1.64 11.97 5.70
N SER A 259 0.62 12.00 6.54
CA SER A 259 -0.04 13.22 7.06
C SER A 259 0.85 14.05 8.01
N ASN A 260 2.04 13.54 8.35
CA ASN A 260 3.05 14.20 9.14
C ASN A 260 3.83 15.28 8.36
N HIS A 261 3.66 15.35 7.04
CA HIS A 261 4.25 16.40 6.20
C HIS A 261 3.38 17.67 6.20
N ASN A 262 4.00 18.84 6.32
CA ASN A 262 3.32 20.15 6.39
C ASN A 262 2.70 20.64 5.05
N ILE A 263 2.44 19.74 4.10
CA ILE A 263 1.94 20.10 2.78
C ILE A 263 0.42 19.95 2.77
N SER A 264 -0.28 21.00 2.36
CA SER A 264 -1.73 20.95 2.26
C SER A 264 -2.18 20.08 1.07
N HIS A 265 -3.34 19.45 1.19
CA HIS A 265 -3.97 18.72 0.09
C HIS A 265 -4.12 19.60 -1.17
N GLY A 266 -4.52 20.87 -1.01
CA GLY A 266 -4.66 21.80 -2.13
C GLY A 266 -3.34 22.08 -2.85
N THR A 267 -2.25 22.20 -2.08
CA THR A 267 -0.90 22.38 -2.63
C THR A 267 -0.44 21.14 -3.38
N LEU A 268 -0.62 19.94 -2.82
CA LEU A 268 -0.28 18.68 -3.50
C LEU A 268 -1.08 18.50 -4.79
N SER A 269 -2.37 18.80 -4.75
CA SER A 269 -3.24 18.72 -5.93
C SER A 269 -2.76 19.65 -7.04
N ALA A 270 -2.46 20.91 -6.70
CA ALA A 270 -1.97 21.88 -7.68
C ALA A 270 -0.64 21.43 -8.29
N ILE A 271 0.33 21.00 -7.47
CA ILE A 271 1.63 20.53 -7.95
C ILE A 271 1.48 19.36 -8.94
N PHE A 272 0.69 18.35 -8.60
CA PHE A 272 0.51 17.20 -9.48
C PHE A 272 -0.23 17.55 -10.77
N SER A 273 -1.25 18.42 -10.71
CA SER A 273 -1.93 18.92 -11.91
C SER A 273 -0.98 19.74 -12.80
N ASP A 274 -0.17 20.63 -12.23
CA ASP A 274 0.80 21.43 -12.98
C ASP A 274 1.84 20.55 -13.66
N VAL A 275 2.40 19.57 -12.95
CA VAL A 275 3.35 18.60 -13.50
C VAL A 275 2.73 17.73 -14.59
N PHE A 276 1.47 17.32 -14.42
CA PHE A 276 0.76 16.58 -15.44
C PHE A 276 0.57 17.42 -16.71
N ASN A 277 0.17 18.69 -16.55
CA ASN A 277 0.04 19.63 -17.66
C ASN A 277 1.37 19.88 -18.39
N GLU A 278 2.49 20.00 -17.65
CA GLU A 278 3.84 20.07 -18.23
C GLU A 278 4.13 18.83 -19.11
N LEU A 279 3.81 17.62 -18.63
CA LEU A 279 4.01 16.39 -19.40
C LEU A 279 3.18 16.37 -20.70
N VAL A 280 1.90 16.76 -20.63
CA VAL A 280 1.02 16.82 -21.80
C VAL A 280 1.56 17.81 -22.84
N GLN A 281 2.02 18.98 -22.41
CA GLN A 281 2.62 19.98 -23.30
C GLN A 281 3.91 19.48 -23.97
N MET A 282 4.80 18.84 -23.21
CA MET A 282 6.08 18.35 -23.72
C MET A 282 5.94 17.15 -24.66
N SER A 283 4.97 16.28 -24.40
CA SER A 283 4.84 15.00 -25.11
C SER A 283 4.25 15.12 -26.52
N ARG A 284 3.78 16.31 -26.95
CA ARG A 284 3.06 16.54 -28.23
C ARG A 284 1.92 15.54 -28.49
N ARG A 285 1.46 14.85 -27.44
CA ARG A 285 0.37 13.89 -27.56
C ARG A 285 -0.92 14.67 -27.81
N ASN A 286 -1.85 14.05 -28.54
CA ASN A 286 -3.18 14.62 -28.73
C ASN A 286 -3.77 15.00 -27.37
N LYS A 287 -4.60 16.04 -27.36
CA LYS A 287 -5.30 16.52 -26.16
C LYS A 287 -5.83 15.31 -25.39
N VAL A 288 -5.34 15.11 -24.17
CA VAL A 288 -5.95 14.15 -23.24
C VAL A 288 -7.36 14.68 -22.99
N ASP A 289 -8.38 13.91 -23.33
CA ASP A 289 -9.77 14.38 -23.35
C ASP A 289 -10.31 14.64 -21.93
N ALA A 290 -9.70 14.02 -20.92
CA ALA A 290 -10.01 14.23 -19.51
C ALA A 290 -8.77 14.14 -18.61
N GLU A 291 -8.54 15.13 -17.75
CA GLU A 291 -7.51 15.07 -16.71
C GLU A 291 -7.76 13.83 -15.81
N PRO A 292 -6.76 12.99 -15.55
CA PRO A 292 -6.93 11.82 -14.69
C PRO A 292 -7.38 12.28 -13.30
N ILE A 293 -8.42 11.64 -12.76
CA ILE A 293 -8.94 11.97 -11.43
C ILE A 293 -7.90 11.57 -10.38
N LEU A 294 -7.10 12.56 -9.95
CA LEU A 294 -6.15 12.42 -8.85
C LEU A 294 -6.90 12.43 -7.53
N ASN A 295 -6.75 11.36 -6.76
CA ASN A 295 -7.29 11.26 -5.41
C ASN A 295 -6.15 11.21 -4.39
N ILE A 296 -6.04 12.26 -3.57
CA ILE A 296 -4.98 12.39 -2.57
C ILE A 296 -5.50 11.87 -1.22
N VAL A 297 -4.85 10.83 -0.71
CA VAL A 297 -5.28 10.11 0.49
C VAL A 297 -4.27 10.34 1.62
N PRO A 298 -4.63 11.13 2.65
CA PRO A 298 -3.77 11.30 3.83
C PRO A 298 -3.77 10.01 4.65
N VAL A 299 -2.57 9.49 4.93
CA VAL A 299 -2.37 8.26 5.70
C VAL A 299 -1.29 8.46 6.77
N LEU A 300 -1.12 7.47 7.65
CA LEU A 300 0.01 7.46 8.60
C LEU A 300 1.29 6.92 7.97
N GLY A 301 1.13 6.13 6.91
CA GLY A 301 2.21 5.52 6.15
C GLY A 301 1.65 4.67 5.03
N ALA A 302 2.40 4.50 3.95
CA ALA A 302 2.06 3.60 2.86
C ALA A 302 3.35 3.00 2.30
N GLY A 303 3.20 1.90 1.56
CA GLY A 303 4.29 1.34 0.80
C GLY A 303 4.05 -0.10 0.41
N ARG A 304 5.11 -0.77 0.00
CA ARG A 304 5.04 -2.12 -0.59
C ARG A 304 5.46 -3.24 0.36
N SER A 305 5.85 -2.86 1.59
CA SER A 305 6.15 -3.80 2.66
C SER A 305 5.67 -3.26 3.99
N LEU A 306 5.10 -4.12 4.84
CA LEU A 306 4.71 -3.75 6.19
C LEU A 306 5.90 -3.45 7.12
N SER A 307 7.12 -3.85 6.72
CA SER A 307 8.36 -3.50 7.44
C SER A 307 8.76 -2.03 7.29
N THR A 308 8.35 -1.38 6.20
CA THR A 308 8.80 -0.04 5.75
C THR A 308 7.59 0.68 5.14
N LEU A 309 6.82 1.35 6.00
CA LEU A 309 5.66 2.18 5.63
C LEU A 309 5.98 3.67 5.78
N ASP A 310 7.25 4.00 5.57
CA ASP A 310 7.88 5.32 5.70
C ASP A 310 8.15 5.94 4.33
N ASP A 311 7.47 5.48 3.28
CA ASP A 311 7.50 6.13 1.98
C ASP A 311 6.95 7.56 2.10
N ILE A 312 7.62 8.53 1.45
CA ILE A 312 7.17 9.91 1.36
C ILE A 312 5.84 9.96 0.61
N PHE A 313 5.82 9.35 -0.58
CA PHE A 313 4.63 9.17 -1.40
C PHE A 313 4.52 7.73 -1.89
N THR A 314 3.29 7.24 -2.00
CA THR A 314 2.99 6.02 -2.75
C THR A 314 1.90 6.33 -3.77
N CYS A 315 2.17 6.04 -5.04
CA CYS A 315 1.20 6.17 -6.12
C CYS A 315 0.57 4.80 -6.41
N GLU A 316 -0.75 4.75 -6.52
CA GLU A 316 -1.52 3.62 -7.05
C GLU A 316 -2.20 4.08 -8.33
N LEU A 317 -1.89 3.42 -9.44
CA LEU A 317 -2.49 3.71 -10.73
C LEU A 317 -3.15 2.45 -11.29
N ILE A 318 -4.36 2.62 -11.83
CA ILE A 318 -5.12 1.58 -12.51
C ILE A 318 -5.57 2.15 -13.86
N ALA A 319 -5.16 1.49 -14.94
CA ALA A 319 -5.58 1.80 -16.29
C ALA A 319 -6.28 0.58 -16.92
N SER A 320 -7.30 0.84 -17.74
CA SER A 320 -8.10 -0.18 -18.39
C SER A 320 -8.48 0.23 -19.80
N LYS A 321 -8.37 -0.71 -20.73
CA LYS A 321 -8.86 -0.60 -22.10
C LYS A 321 -10.13 -1.40 -22.27
N CYS A 322 -11.16 -0.77 -22.81
CA CYS A 322 -12.36 -1.48 -23.26
C CYS A 322 -12.00 -2.40 -24.44
#